data_AF-A0A382TEQ9-F1
#
_entry.id   AF-A0A382TEQ9-F1
#
_cell.length_a   1.000
_cell.length_b   1.000
_cell.length_c   1.000
_cell.angle_alpha   90.00
_cell.angle_beta   90.00
_cell.angle_gamma   90.00
#
_symmetry.space_group_name_H-M   'P 1'
#
loop_
_entity.id
_entity.type
_entity.pdbx_description
1 polymer ?
#
loop_
_entity_poly.entity_id
_entity_poly.type
_entity_poly.pdbx_seq_one_letter_code
_entity_poly.pdbx_strand_id
1 'polypeptide(L)'
;YKTEDIKLIQSIAIVSAVVSLVVFGLYIASPKVQALYTSPNYLWAVVLLGMLWVINVVALAHRGKMHNDPIVFALTNKTSLGIFLISIILIILSL
;
A
#
# COMPACT_ATOMS: atom_id res chain seq x y z
N TYR A 1 -4.53 27.99 -2.72
CA TYR A 1 -4.94 26.87 -1.87
C TYR A 1 -4.79 27.28 -0.42
N LYS A 2 -5.86 27.20 0.38
CA LYS A 2 -5.78 27.50 1.82
C LYS A 2 -5.14 26.30 2.51
N THR A 3 -4.23 26.57 3.43
CA THR A 3 -3.48 25.55 4.20
C THR A 3 -4.37 24.66 5.08
N GLU A 4 -5.62 25.07 5.30
CA GLU A 4 -6.64 24.35 6.07
C GLU A 4 -7.15 23.08 5.36
N ASP A 5 -7.22 23.09 4.03
CA ASP A 5 -7.74 21.95 3.24
C ASP A 5 -6.78 20.74 3.22
N ILE A 6 -5.50 20.99 3.54
CA ILE A 6 -4.45 19.95 3.52
C ILE A 6 -4.76 18.85 4.54
N LYS A 7 -5.28 19.20 5.72
CA LYS A 7 -5.62 18.22 6.76
C LYS A 7 -6.79 17.33 6.34
N LEU A 8 -7.77 17.90 5.65
CA LEU A 8 -8.92 17.15 5.14
C LEU A 8 -8.46 16.16 4.05
N ILE A 9 -7.65 16.63 3.10
CA ILE A 9 -7.10 15.78 2.02
C ILE A 9 -6.22 14.66 2.59
N GLN A 10 -5.36 14.95 3.58
CA GLN A 10 -4.57 13.93 4.27
C GLN A 10 -5.43 12.88 4.95
N SER A 11 -6.50 13.30 5.63
CA SER A 11 -7.42 12.38 6.32
C SER A 11 -8.14 11.47 5.33
N ILE A 12 -8.64 12.02 4.22
CA ILE A 12 -9.28 11.25 3.14
C ILE A 12 -8.30 10.26 2.51
N ALA A 13 -7.05 10.68 2.28
CA ALA A 13 -6.02 9.81 1.73
C ALA A 13 -5.71 8.61 2.64
N ILE A 14 -5.60 8.84 3.96
CA ILE A 14 -5.36 7.77 4.95
C ILE A 14 -6.54 6.79 4.97
N VAL A 15 -7.77 7.30 5.05
CA VAL A 15 -8.98 6.46 5.09
C VAL A 15 -9.10 5.62 3.81
N SER A 16 -8.91 6.24 2.65
CA SER A 16 -8.95 5.52 1.36
C SER A 16 -7.89 4.43 1.28
N ALA A 17 -6.66 4.70 1.74
CA ALA A 17 -5.58 3.71 1.76
C ALA A 17 -5.90 2.52 2.68
N VAL A 18 -6.45 2.76 3.87
CA VAL A 18 -6.87 1.71 4.80
C VAL A 18 -8.02 0.88 4.21
N VAL A 19 -9.02 1.52 3.61
CA VAL A 19 -10.15 0.82 2.96
C VAL A 19 -9.66 -0.09 1.83
N SER A 20 -8.71 0.36 1.01
CA SER A 20 -8.10 -0.46 -0.04
C SER A 20 -7.46 -1.74 0.52
N LEU A 21 -6.70 -1.63 1.62
CA LEU A 21 -6.09 -2.79 2.29
C LEU A 21 -7.14 -3.75 2.84
N VAL A 22 -8.23 -3.24 3.41
CA VAL A 22 -9.35 -4.06 3.90
C VAL A 22 -10.02 -4.81 2.75
N VAL A 23 -10.32 -4.14 1.64
CA VAL A 23 -10.91 -4.76 0.44
C VAL A 23 -9.98 -5.86 -0.10
N PHE A 24 -8.67 -5.62 -0.12
CA PHE A 24 -7.70 -6.62 -0.55
C PHE A 24 -7.64 -7.82 0.41
N GLY A 25 -7.71 -7.60 1.73
CA GLY A 25 -7.83 -8.69 2.72
C GLY A 25 -9.11 -9.51 2.55
N LEU A 26 -10.24 -8.87 2.28
CA LEU A 26 -11.51 -9.57 1.98
C LEU A 26 -11.43 -10.38 0.68
N TYR A 27 -10.73 -9.87 -0.33
CA TYR A 27 -10.46 -10.61 -1.56
C TYR A 27 -9.68 -11.90 -1.27
N ILE A 28 -8.61 -11.84 -0.48
CA ILE A 28 -7.80 -13.00 -0.09
C ILE A 28 -8.62 -14.02 0.72
N ALA A 29 -9.50 -13.54 1.60
CA ALA A 29 -10.36 -14.39 2.40
C ALA A 29 -11.42 -15.15 1.57
N SER A 30 -11.69 -14.72 0.33
CA SER A 30 -12.70 -15.33 -0.53
C SER A 30 -12.32 -16.78 -0.93
N PRO A 31 -13.26 -17.74 -0.86
CA PRO A 31 -13.00 -19.14 -1.20
C PRO A 31 -12.56 -19.34 -2.66
N LYS A 32 -12.92 -18.42 -3.57
CA LYS A 32 -12.42 -18.43 -4.95
C LYS A 32 -10.91 -18.22 -5.03
N VAL A 33 -10.37 -17.33 -4.19
CA VAL A 33 -8.93 -17.01 -4.17
C VAL A 33 -8.17 -18.11 -3.44
N GLN A 34 -8.74 -18.67 -2.37
CA GLN A 34 -8.16 -19.84 -1.69
C GLN A 34 -8.10 -21.09 -2.59
N ALA A 35 -9.01 -21.23 -3.55
CA ALA A 35 -8.98 -22.30 -4.54
C ALA A 35 -8.05 -22.03 -5.74
N LEU A 36 -7.76 -20.75 -6.02
CA LEU A 36 -6.93 -20.34 -7.15
C LEU A 36 -5.43 -20.29 -6.82
N TYR A 37 -5.09 -20.05 -5.55
CA TYR A 37 -3.71 -19.92 -5.08
C TYR A 37 -3.31 -21.09 -4.18
N THR A 38 -2.18 -21.71 -4.48
CA THR A 38 -1.64 -22.88 -3.75
C THR A 38 -1.25 -22.54 -2.31
N SER A 39 -0.96 -21.27 -2.01
CA SER A 39 -0.58 -20.80 -0.67
C SER A 39 -1.04 -19.36 -0.40
N PRO A 40 -2.28 -19.15 0.09
CA PRO A 40 -2.86 -17.81 0.30
C PRO A 40 -2.17 -16.99 1.40
N ASN A 41 -1.32 -17.61 2.24
CA ASN A 41 -0.57 -16.92 3.30
C ASN A 41 0.40 -15.86 2.75
N TYR A 42 0.94 -16.03 1.53
CA TYR A 42 1.83 -15.04 0.93
C TYR A 42 1.11 -13.74 0.54
N LEU A 43 -0.17 -13.81 0.20
CA LEU A 43 -0.98 -12.63 -0.13
C LEU A 43 -1.22 -11.75 1.10
N TRP A 44 -1.34 -12.34 2.29
CA TRP A 44 -1.41 -11.58 3.55
C TRP A 44 -0.11 -10.82 3.85
N ALA A 45 1.05 -11.38 3.48
CA ALA A 45 2.32 -10.65 3.60
C ALA A 45 2.36 -9.41 2.68
N VAL A 46 1.73 -9.48 1.49
CA VAL A 46 1.58 -8.32 0.59
C VAL A 46 0.69 -7.24 1.22
N VAL A 47 -0.41 -7.61 1.87
CA VAL A 47 -1.26 -6.65 2.62
C VAL A 47 -0.43 -5.92 3.67
N LEU A 48 0.37 -6.65 4.45
CA LEU A 48 1.17 -6.11 5.55
C LEU A 48 2.29 -5.20 5.04
N LEU A 49 2.93 -5.57 3.92
CA LEU A 49 3.89 -4.74 3.20
C LEU A 49 3.25 -3.44 2.68
N GLY A 50 2.06 -3.54 2.07
CA GLY A 50 1.29 -2.38 1.62
C GLY A 50 0.94 -1.44 2.77
N MET A 51 0.57 -1.98 3.94
CA MET A 51 0.32 -1.20 5.15
C MET A 51 1.56 -0.43 5.61
N LEU A 52 2.72 -1.09 5.67
CA LEU A 52 4.00 -0.45 6.00
C LEU A 52 4.37 0.65 4.99
N TRP A 53 4.07 0.43 3.72
CA TRP A 53 4.29 1.43 2.67
C TRP A 53 3.41 2.67 2.87
N VAL A 54 2.11 2.48 3.11
CA VAL A 54 1.16 3.58 3.38
C VAL A 54 1.60 4.41 4.60
N ILE A 55 1.99 3.75 5.69
CA ILE A 55 2.48 4.44 6.90
C ILE A 55 3.71 5.30 6.58
N ASN A 56 4.66 4.77 5.82
CA ASN A 56 5.86 5.50 5.41
C ASN A 56 5.55 6.70 4.51
N VAL A 57 4.66 6.53 3.53
CA VAL A 57 4.23 7.60 2.62
C VAL A 57 3.53 8.72 3.39
N VAL A 58 2.58 8.37 4.26
CA VAL A 58 1.86 9.34 5.10
C VAL A 58 2.81 10.06 6.06
N ALA A 59 3.75 9.35 6.68
CA ALA A 59 4.74 9.95 7.57
C ALA A 59 5.68 10.93 6.84
N LEU A 60 6.09 10.62 5.60
CA LEU A 60 6.89 11.54 4.79
C LEU A 60 6.11 12.77 4.31
N ALA A 61 4.85 12.56 3.90
CA ALA A 61 3.95 13.64 3.51
C ALA A 61 3.73 14.61 4.67
N HIS A 62 3.51 14.09 5.88
CA HIS A 62 3.33 14.89 7.08
C HIS A 62 4.59 15.68 7.48
N ARG A 63 5.78 15.12 7.23
CA ARG A 63 7.07 15.79 7.51
C ARG A 63 7.44 16.88 6.48
N GLY A 64 6.60 17.14 5.47
CA GLY A 64 6.87 18.15 4.44
C GLY A 64 8.08 17.83 3.54
N LYS A 65 8.60 16.59 3.60
CA LYS A 65 9.76 16.15 2.79
C LYS A 65 9.35 15.56 1.43
N MET A 66 8.06 15.55 1.15
CA MET A 66 7.50 15.08 -0.11
C MET A 66 7.49 16.25 -1.10
N HIS A 67 8.68 16.56 -1.65
CA HIS A 67 8.90 17.71 -2.53
C HIS A 67 8.48 17.45 -3.98
N ASN A 68 8.47 16.17 -4.40
CA ASN A 68 8.12 15.73 -5.74
C ASN A 68 6.93 14.76 -5.66
N ASP A 69 6.08 14.78 -6.69
CA ASP A 69 4.80 14.09 -6.75
C ASP A 69 4.78 12.68 -6.13
N PRO A 70 3.68 12.26 -5.48
CA PRO A 70 3.57 10.95 -4.82
C PRO A 70 3.93 9.76 -5.68
N ILE A 71 3.64 9.85 -6.98
CA ILE A 71 3.93 8.82 -7.97
C ILE A 71 5.42 8.78 -8.27
N VAL A 72 6.07 9.94 -8.41
CA VAL A 72 7.51 10.04 -8.61
C VAL A 72 8.24 9.57 -7.35
N PHE A 73 7.73 9.88 -6.16
CA PHE A 73 8.29 9.37 -4.90
C PHE A 73 8.19 7.85 -4.80
N ALA A 74 7.04 7.27 -5.18
CA ALA A 74 6.86 5.81 -5.22
C ALA A 74 7.86 5.12 -6.18
N LEU A 75 8.18 5.77 -7.30
CA LEU A 75 9.11 5.26 -8.32
C LEU A 75 10.59 5.57 -8.05
N THR A 76 10.89 6.57 -7.22
CA THR A 76 12.28 7.00 -6.93
C THR A 76 12.80 6.42 -5.61
N ASN A 77 11.91 6.14 -4.66
CA ASN A 77 12.32 5.69 -3.34
C ASN A 77 12.65 4.19 -3.32
N LYS A 78 13.91 3.86 -2.97
CA LYS A 78 14.44 2.49 -2.88
C LYS A 78 13.61 1.58 -1.96
N THR A 79 13.01 2.12 -0.90
CA THR A 79 12.10 1.35 -0.02
C THR A 79 10.76 1.04 -0.70
N SER A 80 10.22 1.97 -1.49
CA SER A 80 8.98 1.73 -2.26
C SER A 80 9.21 0.72 -3.38
N LEU A 81 10.31 0.86 -4.12
CA LEU A 81 10.75 -0.12 -5.13
C LEU A 81 11.00 -1.51 -4.52
N GLY A 82 11.66 -1.58 -3.36
CA GLY A 82 11.88 -2.84 -2.65
C GLY A 82 10.57 -3.51 -2.24
N ILE A 83 9.63 -2.76 -1.67
CA ILE A 83 8.30 -3.27 -1.31
C ILE A 83 7.54 -3.75 -2.55
N PHE A 84 7.62 -3.01 -3.66
CA PHE A 84 6.96 -3.38 -4.91
C PHE A 84 7.54 -4.68 -5.50
N LEU A 85 8.87 -4.81 -5.54
CA LEU A 85 9.54 -6.03 -6.01
C LEU A 85 9.23 -7.24 -5.12
N ILE A 86 9.26 -7.07 -3.80
CA ILE A 86 8.90 -8.14 -2.85
C ILE A 86 7.43 -8.55 -3.05
N SER A 87 6.54 -7.59 -3.28
CA SER A 87 5.12 -7.87 -3.54
C SER A 87 4.94 -8.68 -4.82
N ILE A 88 5.66 -8.35 -5.90
CA ILE A 88 5.64 -9.12 -7.15
C ILE A 88 6.15 -10.55 -6.91
N ILE A 89 7.27 -10.71 -6.20
CA ILE A 89 7.85 -12.03 -5.91
C ILE A 89 6.86 -12.88 -5.10
N LEU A 90 6.21 -12.31 -4.09
CA LEU A 90 5.22 -13.01 -3.27
C LEU A 90 4.00 -13.43 -4.09
N ILE A 91 3.54 -12.59 -5.03
CA ILE A 91 2.43 -12.94 -5.93
C ILE A 91 2.83 -14.10 -6.84
N ILE A 92 4.02 -14.06 -7.43
CA ILE A 92 4.52 -15.16 -8.28
C ILE A 92 4.65 -16.45 -7.48
N LEU A 93 5.14 -16.39 -6.24
CA LEU A 93 5.28 -17.55 -5.35
C LEU A 93 3.93 -18.10 -4.89
N SER A 94 2.88 -17.28 -4.90
CA SER A 94 1.55 -17.71 -4.47
C SER A 94 0.79 -18.53 -5.51
N LEU A 95 1.10 -18.38 -6.81
CA LEU A 95 0.56 -19.20 -7.91
C LEU A 95 1.02 -20.65 -7.72
#